data_AF-A0A814VTT2-F1
#
_entry.id   AF-A0A814VTT2-F1
#
_cell.length_a   1.000
_cell.length_b   1.000
_cell.length_c   1.000
_cell.angle_alpha   90.00
_cell.angle_beta   90.00
_cell.angle_gamma   90.00
#
_symmetry.space_group_name_H-M   'P 1'
#
loop_
_entity.id
_entity.type
_entity.pdbx_description
1 polymer ?
#
loop_
_entity_poly.entity_id
_entity_poly.type
_entity_poly.pdbx_seq_one_letter_code
_entity_poly.pdbx_strand_id
1 'polypeptide(L)'
;MLGDLYDLNFDSTQCIFSGYLNLIFIYTLYYGFVTQALYRLCRIVYPTYRWFQVDWLYIIAVPFQFIMACLIMSPLFICHVIIYIPDLYQCFIPTHNILGTVWIIVFMYGLPIFCLLTIYIHITIHIRQQSTNQTLAVKRRQARDFVVIRRIIIFNSILFILGVPGMILLVINYVTGNELTLNYRVT
;
A
#
# COMPACT_ATOMS: atom_id res chain seq x y z
N MET A 1 -21.89 -21.29 -25.71
CA MET A 1 -23.18 -21.53 -25.04
C MET A 1 -23.11 -21.70 -23.52
N LEU A 2 -21.94 -21.97 -22.89
CA LEU A 2 -21.78 -21.80 -21.43
C LEU A 2 -21.26 -20.41 -21.02
N GLY A 3 -20.75 -19.62 -21.97
CA GLY A 3 -20.25 -18.26 -21.72
C GLY A 3 -21.37 -17.24 -21.46
N ASP A 4 -22.46 -17.31 -22.22
CA ASP A 4 -23.57 -16.34 -22.13
C ASP A 4 -24.39 -16.45 -20.84
N LEU A 5 -24.26 -17.55 -20.08
CA LEU A 5 -24.94 -17.71 -18.79
C LEU A 5 -24.14 -17.12 -17.62
N TYR A 6 -22.83 -16.90 -17.80
CA TYR A 6 -21.96 -16.26 -16.80
C TYR A 6 -21.94 -14.73 -16.93
N ASP A 7 -22.33 -14.19 -18.09
CA ASP A 7 -22.40 -12.74 -18.36
C ASP A 7 -23.60 -12.04 -17.69
N LEU A 8 -24.57 -12.79 -17.15
CA LEU A 8 -25.85 -12.23 -16.71
C LEU A 8 -26.07 -12.12 -15.20
N ASN A 9 -25.20 -12.69 -14.35
CA ASN A 9 -25.55 -12.80 -12.92
C ASN A 9 -24.40 -12.80 -11.91
N PHE A 10 -23.18 -12.39 -12.30
CA PHE A 10 -22.29 -11.83 -11.28
C PHE A 10 -22.85 -10.44 -10.97
N ASP A 11 -23.70 -10.33 -9.94
CA ASP A 11 -24.31 -9.08 -9.49
C ASP A 11 -23.27 -7.96 -9.61
N SER A 12 -23.42 -7.11 -10.63
CA SER A 12 -22.39 -6.13 -11.01
C SER A 12 -22.00 -5.28 -9.80
N THR A 13 -22.99 -4.98 -8.95
CA THR A 13 -22.83 -4.30 -7.66
C THR A 13 -21.99 -5.09 -6.65
N GLN A 14 -22.20 -6.40 -6.48
CA GLN A 14 -21.43 -7.21 -5.54
C GLN A 14 -19.96 -7.32 -5.96
N CYS A 15 -19.71 -7.47 -7.27
CA CYS A 15 -18.35 -7.51 -7.81
C CYS A 15 -17.64 -6.17 -7.60
N ILE A 16 -18.26 -5.05 -7.97
CA ILE A 16 -17.71 -3.71 -7.78
C ILE A 16 -17.42 -3.43 -6.30
N PHE A 17 -18.35 -3.81 -5.41
CA PHE A 17 -18.16 -3.68 -3.97
C PHE A 17 -17.01 -4.54 -3.44
N SER A 18 -16.86 -5.77 -3.92
CA SER A 18 -15.74 -6.64 -3.60
C SER A 18 -14.39 -6.03 -4.05
N GLY A 19 -14.33 -5.51 -5.27
CA GLY A 19 -13.15 -4.79 -5.79
C GLY A 19 -12.80 -3.56 -4.95
N TYR A 20 -13.81 -2.81 -4.52
CA TYR A 20 -13.63 -1.66 -3.63
C TYR A 20 -13.09 -2.06 -2.24
N LEU A 21 -13.63 -3.11 -1.62
CA LEU A 21 -13.13 -3.64 -0.36
C LEU A 21 -11.69 -4.15 -0.49
N ASN A 22 -11.36 -4.78 -1.62
CA ASN A 22 -9.99 -5.21 -1.90
C ASN A 22 -9.02 -4.02 -1.92
N LEU A 23 -9.40 -2.92 -2.57
CA LEU A 23 -8.60 -1.69 -2.59
C LEU A 23 -8.42 -1.11 -1.17
N ILE A 24 -9.49 -1.03 -0.37
CA ILE A 24 -9.39 -0.57 1.03
C ILE A 24 -8.44 -1.46 1.84
N PHE A 25 -8.52 -2.79 1.66
CA PHE A 25 -7.68 -3.74 2.38
C PHE A 25 -6.20 -3.55 2.01
N ILE A 26 -5.88 -3.47 0.71
CA ILE A 26 -4.53 -3.21 0.22
C ILE A 26 -3.99 -1.90 0.79
N TYR A 27 -4.78 -0.82 0.73
CA TYR A 27 -4.40 0.47 1.28
C TYR A 27 -4.12 0.37 2.78
N THR A 28 -5.00 -0.28 3.53
CA THR A 28 -4.86 -0.45 4.98
C THR A 28 -3.60 -1.25 5.33
N LEU A 29 -3.26 -2.26 4.53
CA LEU A 29 -2.04 -3.04 4.70
C LEU A 29 -0.78 -2.18 4.48
N TYR A 30 -0.72 -1.41 3.40
CA TYR A 30 0.43 -0.54 3.10
C TYR A 30 0.63 0.54 4.16
N TYR A 31 -0.43 1.24 4.55
CA TYR A 31 -0.35 2.27 5.58
C TYR A 31 -0.15 1.69 6.97
N GLY A 32 -0.52 0.42 7.20
CA GLY A 32 -0.19 -0.30 8.43
C GLY A 32 1.32 -0.39 8.64
N PHE A 33 2.10 -0.61 7.58
CA PHE A 33 3.57 -0.56 7.65
C PHE A 33 4.08 0.85 7.99
N VAL A 34 3.46 1.89 7.44
CA VAL A 34 3.80 3.29 7.73
C VAL A 34 3.53 3.60 9.21
N THR A 35 2.36 3.24 9.73
CA THR A 35 1.98 3.43 11.14
C THR A 35 2.94 2.70 12.08
N GLN A 36 3.35 1.46 11.75
CA GLN A 36 4.36 0.72 12.51
C GLN A 36 5.74 1.38 12.48
N ALA A 37 6.15 1.93 11.34
CA ALA A 37 7.41 2.67 11.22
C ALA A 37 7.36 3.99 11.99
N LEU A 38 6.23 4.69 11.94
CA LEU A 38 6.00 5.96 12.65
C LEU A 38 6.02 5.77 14.17
N TYR A 39 5.40 4.70 14.69
CA TYR A 39 5.50 4.31 16.09
C TYR A 39 6.96 4.23 16.56
N ARG A 40 7.82 3.58 15.76
CA ARG A 40 9.24 3.45 16.08
C ARG A 40 9.98 4.77 15.95
N LEU A 41 9.66 5.60 14.95
CA LEU A 41 10.22 6.95 14.82
C LEU A 41 9.97 7.76 16.08
N CYS A 42 8.71 7.87 16.50
CA CYS A 42 8.30 8.59 17.69
C CYS A 42 9.04 8.12 18.94
N ARG A 43 9.15 6.80 19.11
CA ARG A 43 9.83 6.20 20.27
C ARG A 43 11.35 6.43 20.27
N ILE A 44 11.99 6.44 19.11
CA ILE A 44 13.46 6.56 18.98
C ILE A 44 13.90 8.02 18.99
N VAL A 45 13.23 8.88 18.21
CA VAL A 45 13.66 10.27 17.97
C VAL A 45 13.10 11.24 19.00
N TYR A 46 11.91 10.96 19.53
CA TYR A 46 11.20 11.86 20.43
C TYR A 46 10.94 11.22 21.81
N PRO A 47 11.97 10.70 22.51
CA PRO A 47 11.78 10.04 23.81
C PRO A 47 11.26 10.99 24.90
N THR A 48 11.44 12.29 24.74
CA THR A 48 11.02 13.31 25.71
C THR A 48 9.50 13.54 25.72
N TYR A 49 8.82 13.28 24.62
CA TYR A 49 7.39 13.56 24.48
C TYR A 49 6.55 12.35 24.87
N ARG A 50 6.12 12.33 26.14
CA ARG A 50 5.37 11.21 26.74
C ARG A 50 4.07 10.85 25.99
N TRP A 51 3.46 11.82 25.31
CA TRP A 51 2.23 11.63 24.53
C TRP A 51 2.41 10.66 23.35
N PHE A 52 3.55 10.70 22.66
CA PHE A 52 3.82 9.81 21.52
C PHE A 52 4.23 8.39 21.93
N GLN A 53 4.34 8.12 23.24
CA GLN A 53 4.72 6.80 23.76
C GLN A 53 3.53 5.98 24.24
N VAL A 54 2.33 6.56 24.21
CA VAL A 54 1.12 5.89 24.67
C VAL A 54 0.65 4.91 23.60
N ASP A 55 0.71 3.61 23.88
CA ASP A 55 0.32 2.56 22.93
C ASP A 55 -1.16 2.68 22.49
N TRP A 56 -2.02 3.24 23.36
CA TRP A 56 -3.44 3.47 23.04
C TRP A 56 -3.63 4.41 21.84
N LEU A 57 -2.75 5.40 21.66
CA LEU A 57 -2.84 6.31 20.51
C LEU A 57 -2.73 5.55 19.19
N TYR A 58 -1.93 4.49 19.15
CA TYR A 58 -1.73 3.65 17.96
C TYR A 58 -2.86 2.64 17.77
N ILE A 59 -3.48 2.18 18.85
CA ILE A 59 -4.73 1.38 18.77
C ILE A 59 -5.86 2.21 18.17
N ILE A 60 -5.95 3.52 18.49
CA ILE A 60 -6.92 4.45 17.87
C ILE A 60 -6.52 4.80 16.43
N ALA A 61 -5.23 4.84 16.12
CA ALA A 61 -4.75 5.14 14.77
C ALA A 61 -5.20 4.10 13.73
N VAL A 62 -5.32 2.82 14.11
CA VAL A 62 -5.76 1.75 13.19
C VAL A 62 -7.20 1.94 12.65
N PRO A 63 -8.25 2.11 13.48
CA PRO A 63 -9.60 2.37 12.98
C PRO A 63 -9.68 3.71 12.26
N PHE A 64 -8.93 4.74 12.70
CA PHE A 64 -8.84 5.99 11.98
C PHE A 64 -8.25 5.81 10.57
N GLN A 65 -7.20 4.99 10.44
CA GLN A 65 -6.59 4.66 9.15
C GLN A 65 -7.58 3.94 8.23
N PHE A 66 -8.42 3.05 8.77
CA PHE A 66 -9.46 2.39 8.00
C PHE A 66 -10.53 3.39 7.50
N ILE A 67 -10.97 4.32 8.35
CA ILE A 67 -11.89 5.39 7.94
C ILE A 67 -11.27 6.25 6.84
N MET A 68 -10.00 6.63 6.98
CA MET A 68 -9.27 7.37 5.95
C MET A 68 -9.14 6.57 4.66
N ALA A 69 -8.96 5.25 4.73
CA ALA A 69 -8.94 4.38 3.56
C ALA A 69 -10.27 4.41 2.81
N CYS A 70 -11.40 4.30 3.52
CA CYS A 70 -12.73 4.45 2.94
C CYS A 70 -12.91 5.81 2.28
N LEU A 71 -12.51 6.90 2.96
CA LEU A 71 -12.63 8.25 2.41
C LEU A 71 -11.78 8.46 1.15
N ILE A 72 -10.52 8.02 1.15
CA ILE A 72 -9.59 8.21 0.03
C ILE A 72 -9.93 7.32 -1.16
N MET A 73 -10.50 6.13 -0.92
CA MET A 73 -10.92 5.21 -1.99
C MET A 73 -12.31 5.53 -2.51
N SER A 74 -13.16 6.22 -1.74
CA SER A 74 -14.53 6.54 -2.15
C SER A 74 -14.67 7.25 -3.52
N PRO A 75 -13.76 8.15 -3.95
CA PRO A 75 -13.88 8.78 -5.27
C PRO A 75 -13.80 7.76 -6.41
N LEU A 76 -13.00 6.69 -6.27
CA LEU A 76 -12.88 5.63 -7.27
C LEU A 76 -14.18 4.84 -7.42
N PHE A 77 -14.90 4.67 -6.31
CA PHE A 77 -16.21 4.03 -6.29
C PHE A 77 -17.30 4.93 -6.90
N ILE A 78 -17.35 6.21 -6.49
CA ILE A 78 -18.34 7.19 -6.96
C ILE A 78 -18.19 7.47 -8.46
N CYS A 79 -16.95 7.54 -8.95
CA CYS A 79 -16.68 7.77 -10.38
C CYS A 79 -16.85 6.51 -11.24
N HIS A 80 -17.35 5.40 -10.70
CA HIS A 80 -17.54 4.12 -11.41
C HIS A 80 -16.30 3.65 -12.16
N VAL A 81 -15.12 3.85 -11.57
CA VAL A 81 -13.82 3.52 -12.17
C VAL A 81 -13.53 2.01 -12.07
N ILE A 82 -14.15 1.33 -11.11
CA ILE A 82 -14.01 -0.11 -10.89
C ILE A 82 -14.99 -0.82 -11.81
N ILE A 83 -14.47 -1.63 -12.73
CA ILE A 83 -15.27 -2.43 -13.67
C ILE A 83 -14.87 -3.90 -13.60
N TYR A 84 -15.74 -4.77 -14.07
CA TYR A 84 -15.43 -6.18 -14.24
C TYR A 84 -14.46 -6.36 -15.42
N ILE A 85 -13.35 -7.05 -15.18
CA ILE A 85 -12.36 -7.39 -16.19
C ILE A 85 -12.55 -8.87 -16.56
N PRO A 86 -13.11 -9.18 -17.74
CA PRO A 86 -13.44 -10.56 -18.13
C PRO A 86 -12.23 -11.49 -18.14
N ASP A 87 -11.07 -11.01 -18.59
CA ASP A 87 -9.84 -11.80 -18.68
C ASP A 87 -9.31 -12.27 -17.33
N LEU A 88 -9.59 -11.52 -16.27
CA LEU A 88 -9.09 -11.77 -14.92
C LEU A 88 -10.18 -12.26 -13.97
N TYR A 89 -11.43 -12.34 -14.43
CA TYR A 89 -12.60 -12.71 -13.63
C TYR A 89 -12.71 -11.95 -12.31
N GLN A 90 -12.29 -10.68 -12.30
CA GLN A 90 -12.29 -9.84 -11.10
C GLN A 90 -12.71 -8.40 -11.41
N CYS A 91 -13.30 -7.73 -10.42
CA CYS A 91 -13.57 -6.29 -10.50
C CYS A 91 -12.37 -5.51 -10.01
N PHE A 92 -11.78 -4.73 -10.91
CA PHE A 92 -10.62 -3.91 -10.61
C PHE A 92 -10.62 -2.64 -11.45
N ILE A 93 -9.69 -1.73 -11.16
CA ILE A 93 -9.51 -0.54 -11.97
C ILE A 93 -8.85 -0.95 -13.28
N PRO A 94 -9.49 -0.67 -14.42
CA PRO A 94 -8.93 -1.06 -15.69
C PRO A 94 -7.75 -0.16 -16.02
N THR A 95 -6.80 -0.77 -16.70
CA THR A 95 -5.51 -0.26 -17.10
C THR A 95 -5.59 1.00 -17.98
N HIS A 96 -6.60 1.08 -18.83
CA HIS A 96 -6.86 2.21 -19.72
C HIS A 96 -7.40 3.44 -18.98
N ASN A 97 -7.93 3.28 -17.76
CA ASN A 97 -8.41 4.41 -16.98
C ASN A 97 -7.23 5.09 -16.27
N ILE A 98 -6.65 6.08 -16.96
CA ILE A 98 -5.47 6.83 -16.50
C ILE A 98 -5.71 7.43 -15.12
N LEU A 99 -6.91 7.97 -14.87
CA LEU A 99 -7.24 8.61 -13.60
C LEU A 99 -7.16 7.61 -12.44
N GLY A 100 -7.85 6.46 -12.56
CA GLY A 100 -7.81 5.42 -11.53
C GLY A 100 -6.43 4.82 -11.34
N THR A 101 -5.71 4.61 -12.44
CA THR A 101 -4.34 4.07 -12.43
C THR A 101 -3.38 5.00 -11.71
N VAL A 102 -3.36 6.29 -12.07
CA VAL A 102 -2.51 7.30 -11.41
C VAL A 102 -2.88 7.43 -9.93
N TRP A 103 -4.17 7.37 -9.60
CA TRP A 103 -4.64 7.42 -8.21
C TRP A 103 -4.05 6.29 -7.37
N ILE A 104 -4.12 5.05 -7.86
CA ILE A 104 -3.52 3.88 -7.21
C ILE A 104 -2.01 4.07 -7.05
N ILE A 105 -1.29 4.45 -8.11
CA ILE A 105 0.17 4.62 -8.06
C ILE A 105 0.55 5.62 -6.97
N VAL A 106 -0.10 6.78 -6.94
CA VAL A 106 0.26 7.87 -6.03
C VAL A 106 -0.11 7.52 -4.58
N PHE A 107 -1.37 7.13 -4.35
CA PHE A 107 -1.89 6.99 -2.98
C PHE A 107 -1.61 5.62 -2.36
N MET A 108 -1.60 4.53 -3.13
CA MET A 108 -1.31 3.19 -2.60
C MET A 108 0.17 2.84 -2.57
N TYR A 109 0.98 3.36 -3.49
CA TYR A 109 2.39 2.97 -3.60
C TYR A 109 3.34 4.14 -3.30
N GLY A 110 3.19 5.26 -4.00
CA GLY A 110 4.11 6.40 -3.91
C GLY A 110 4.17 7.01 -2.52
N LEU A 111 3.02 7.39 -1.97
CA LEU A 111 2.92 8.04 -0.67
C LEU A 111 3.45 7.16 0.48
N PRO A 112 3.06 5.87 0.64
CA PRO A 112 3.59 5.06 1.73
C PRO A 112 5.10 4.79 1.59
N ILE A 113 5.63 4.59 0.38
CA ILE A 113 7.08 4.45 0.16
C ILE A 113 7.81 5.72 0.58
N PHE A 114 7.31 6.89 0.15
CA PHE A 114 7.90 8.17 0.51
C PHE A 114 7.88 8.39 2.03
N CYS A 115 6.78 8.10 2.70
CA CYS A 115 6.68 8.15 4.16
C CYS A 115 7.67 7.18 4.85
N LEU A 116 7.81 5.95 4.37
CA LEU A 116 8.76 4.99 4.94
C LEU A 116 10.22 5.44 4.77
N LEU A 117 10.57 5.99 3.60
CA LEU A 117 11.91 6.50 3.33
C LEU A 117 12.26 7.69 4.22
N THR A 118 11.34 8.65 4.35
CA THR A 118 11.55 9.81 5.23
C THR A 118 11.73 9.37 6.69
N ILE A 119 10.87 8.48 7.19
CA ILE A 119 10.99 7.89 8.54
C ILE A 119 12.38 7.24 8.73
N TYR A 120 12.81 6.43 7.76
CA TYR A 120 14.09 5.74 7.82
C TYR A 120 15.29 6.69 7.86
N ILE A 121 15.28 7.71 7.00
CA ILE A 121 16.33 8.74 6.94
C ILE A 121 16.42 9.47 8.29
N HIS A 122 15.28 9.91 8.84
CA HIS A 122 15.24 10.61 10.13
C HIS A 122 15.79 9.76 11.28
N ILE A 123 15.40 8.48 11.37
CA ILE A 123 15.92 7.56 12.39
C ILE A 123 17.43 7.38 12.23
N THR A 124 17.89 7.21 11.00
CA THR A 124 19.32 6.99 10.71
C THR A 124 20.17 8.21 11.09
N ILE A 125 19.71 9.41 10.75
CA ILE A 125 20.40 10.67 11.12
C ILE A 125 20.46 10.80 12.65
N HIS A 126 19.33 10.58 13.34
CA HIS A 126 19.26 10.72 14.79
C HIS A 126 20.17 9.73 15.53
N ILE A 127 20.19 8.45 15.10
CA ILE A 127 21.07 7.43 15.69
C ILE A 127 22.54 7.78 15.45
N ARG A 128 22.90 8.25 14.25
CA ARG A 128 24.30 8.67 13.96
C ARG A 128 24.74 9.80 14.88
N GLN A 129 23.89 10.80 15.09
CA GLN A 129 24.18 11.95 15.97
C GLN A 129 24.32 11.56 17.45
N GLN A 130 23.56 10.56 17.93
CA GLN A 130 23.60 10.14 19.34
C GLN A 130 24.53 8.96 19.65
N SER A 131 25.19 8.36 18.65
CA SER A 131 25.94 7.10 18.81
C SER A 131 27.10 7.16 19.82
N THR A 132 27.61 8.35 20.13
CA THR A 132 28.78 8.55 21.00
C THR A 132 28.44 8.48 22.49
N ASN A 133 27.21 8.84 22.90
CA ASN A 133 26.86 9.03 24.32
C ASN A 133 25.80 8.04 24.86
N GLN A 134 25.47 6.99 24.10
CA GLN A 134 24.43 6.02 24.50
C GLN A 134 25.00 4.80 25.22
N THR A 135 24.26 4.32 26.23
CA THR A 135 24.56 3.07 26.93
C THR A 135 24.40 1.85 26.03
N LEU A 136 25.14 0.77 26.32
CA LEU A 136 25.10 -0.50 25.57
C LEU A 136 23.68 -1.08 25.45
N ALA A 137 22.85 -0.94 26.48
CA ALA A 137 21.47 -1.41 26.48
C ALA A 137 20.58 -0.65 25.46
N VAL A 138 20.74 0.68 25.37
CA VAL A 138 20.01 1.52 24.41
C VAL A 138 20.45 1.20 22.98
N LYS A 139 21.77 1.05 22.76
CA LYS A 139 22.32 0.66 21.45
C LYS A 139 21.75 -0.68 20.95
N ARG A 140 21.67 -1.71 21.82
CA ARG A 140 21.08 -3.01 21.45
C ARG A 140 19.60 -2.91 21.07
N ARG A 141 18.81 -2.10 21.80
CA ARG A 141 17.40 -1.88 21.48
C ARG A 141 17.21 -1.17 20.14
N GLN A 142 17.97 -0.10 19.90
CA GLN A 142 17.93 0.64 18.64
C GLN A 142 18.36 -0.21 17.45
N ALA A 143 19.41 -1.04 17.62
CA ALA A 143 19.84 -1.97 16.58
C ALA A 143 18.72 -2.96 16.21
N ARG A 144 18.00 -3.50 17.21
CA ARG A 144 16.84 -4.36 16.97
C ARG A 144 15.74 -3.61 16.22
N ASP A 145 15.36 -2.42 16.67
CA ASP A 145 14.28 -1.64 16.05
C ASP A 145 14.65 -1.26 14.60
N PHE A 146 15.92 -0.96 14.33
CA PHE A 146 16.44 -0.70 12.99
C PHE A 146 16.37 -1.93 12.08
N VAL A 147 16.71 -3.12 12.58
CA VAL A 147 16.55 -4.38 11.81
C VAL A 147 15.09 -4.57 11.41
N VAL A 148 14.14 -4.29 12.31
CA VAL A 148 12.72 -4.45 11.97
C VAL A 148 12.27 -3.38 10.97
N ILE A 149 12.73 -2.13 11.05
CA ILE A 149 12.41 -1.10 10.05
C ILE A 149 13.00 -1.45 8.69
N ARG A 150 14.26 -1.91 8.66
CA ARG A 150 14.91 -2.38 7.43
C ARG A 150 14.11 -3.52 6.80
N ARG A 151 13.60 -4.46 7.60
CA ARG A 151 12.72 -5.53 7.10
C ARG A 151 11.43 -4.96 6.52
N ILE A 152 10.77 -4.01 7.19
CA ILE A 152 9.55 -3.36 6.67
C ILE A 152 9.82 -2.71 5.31
N ILE A 153 10.93 -1.99 5.16
CA ILE A 153 11.31 -1.35 3.89
C ILE A 153 11.55 -2.42 2.83
N ILE A 154 12.30 -3.48 3.14
CA ILE A 154 12.55 -4.58 2.19
C ILE A 154 11.24 -5.23 1.76
N PHE A 155 10.35 -5.58 2.69
CA PHE A 155 9.04 -6.16 2.37
C PHE A 155 8.21 -5.21 1.51
N ASN A 156 8.16 -3.93 1.85
CA ASN A 156 7.42 -2.92 1.09
C ASN A 156 8.00 -2.70 -0.32
N SER A 157 9.33 -2.68 -0.45
CA SER A 157 10.01 -2.60 -1.74
C SER A 157 9.79 -3.85 -2.60
N ILE A 158 9.76 -5.05 -2.00
CA ILE A 158 9.44 -6.29 -2.73
C ILE A 158 7.99 -6.23 -3.24
N LEU A 159 7.04 -5.83 -2.39
CA LEU A 159 5.64 -5.66 -2.80
C LEU A 159 5.50 -4.64 -3.94
N PHE A 160 6.25 -3.54 -3.89
CA PHE A 160 6.30 -2.57 -4.98
C PHE A 160 6.87 -3.17 -6.26
N ILE A 161 8.02 -3.85 -6.20
CA ILE A 161 8.66 -4.49 -7.36
C ILE A 161 7.75 -5.55 -7.97
N LEU A 162 6.98 -6.30 -7.17
CA LEU A 162 5.99 -7.25 -7.67
C LEU A 162 4.85 -6.56 -8.43
N GLY A 163 4.53 -5.30 -8.12
CA GLY A 163 3.57 -4.48 -8.86
C GLY A 163 4.14 -3.91 -10.16
N VAL A 164 5.47 -3.77 -10.29
CA VAL A 164 6.13 -3.16 -11.47
C VAL A 164 5.85 -3.91 -12.77
N PRO A 165 5.87 -5.26 -12.85
CA PRO A 165 5.48 -5.98 -14.07
C PRO A 165 4.09 -5.58 -14.57
N GLY A 166 3.12 -5.42 -13.66
CA GLY A 166 1.80 -4.89 -13.99
C GLY A 166 1.90 -3.50 -14.61
N MET A 167 2.67 -2.60 -13.99
CA MET A 167 2.92 -1.26 -14.52
C MET A 167 3.63 -1.23 -15.87
N ILE A 168 4.53 -2.16 -16.16
CA ILE A 168 5.23 -2.25 -17.45
C ILE A 168 4.25 -2.70 -18.53
N LEU A 169 3.44 -3.72 -18.23
CA LEU A 169 2.40 -4.21 -19.14
C LEU A 169 1.37 -3.13 -19.47
N LEU A 170 1.02 -2.28 -18.48
CA LEU A 170 0.20 -1.09 -18.68
C LEU A 170 0.78 -0.16 -19.75
N VAL A 171 2.05 0.20 -19.60
CA VAL A 171 2.72 1.12 -20.53
C VAL A 171 2.82 0.51 -21.92
N ILE A 172 3.13 -0.78 -22.02
CA ILE A 172 3.18 -1.48 -23.31
C ILE A 172 1.81 -1.48 -23.99
N ASN A 173 0.73 -1.80 -23.26
CA ASN A 173 -0.63 -1.76 -23.80
C ASN A 173 -1.03 -0.35 -24.26
N TYR A 174 -0.69 0.67 -23.48
CA TYR A 174 -0.97 2.06 -23.83
C TYR A 174 -0.24 2.50 -25.11
N VAL A 175 1.03 2.12 -25.27
CA VAL A 175 1.84 2.47 -26.45
C VAL A 175 1.43 1.67 -27.69
N THR A 176 1.09 0.39 -27.52
CA THR A 176 0.82 -0.53 -28.63
C THR A 176 -0.63 -0.42 -29.12
N GLY A 177 -1.55 0.10 -28.30
CA GLY A 177 -2.98 0.18 -28.63
C GLY A 177 -3.68 -1.17 -28.73
N ASN A 178 -2.96 -2.26 -28.43
CA ASN A 178 -3.45 -3.63 -28.42
C ASN A 178 -3.39 -4.16 -26.99
N GLU A 179 -4.48 -4.76 -26.52
CA GLU A 179 -4.50 -5.49 -25.26
C GLU A 179 -3.64 -6.75 -25.42
N LEU A 180 -2.40 -6.75 -24.92
CA LEU A 180 -1.67 -8.01 -24.74
C LEU A 180 -2.40 -8.82 -23.67
N THR A 181 -3.32 -9.67 -24.12
CA THR A 181 -3.86 -10.75 -23.29
C THR A 181 -2.69 -11.62 -22.88
N LEU A 182 -2.36 -11.63 -21.59
CA LEU A 182 -1.47 -12.59 -20.95
C LEU A 182 -2.13 -13.97 -20.93
N ASN A 183 -2.53 -14.48 -22.09
CA ASN A 183 -2.90 -15.87 -22.27
C ASN A 183 -1.60 -16.68 -22.30
N TYR A 184 -1.03 -16.95 -21.12
CA TYR A 184 -0.30 -18.18 -20.92
C TYR A 184 -1.34 -19.31 -20.96
N ARG A 185 -1.78 -19.65 -22.17
CA ARG A 185 -2.51 -20.88 -22.42
C ARG A 185 -1.49 -22.00 -22.20
N VAL A 186 -1.40 -22.47 -20.96
CA VAL A 186 -0.75 -23.75 -20.68
C VAL A 186 -1.68 -24.79 -21.28
N THR A 187 -1.47 -25.08 -22.56
CA THR A 187 -1.96 -26.29 -23.23
C THR A 187 -1.36 -27.51 -22.57
#